data_AF-A0A1L9QVQ2-F1
#
_entry.id   AF-A0A1L9QVQ2-F1
#
_cell.length_a   1.000
_cell.length_b   1.000
_cell.length_c   1.000
_cell.angle_alpha   90.00
_cell.angle_beta   90.00
_cell.angle_gamma   90.00
#
_symmetry.space_group_name_H-M   'P 1'
#
loop_
_entity.id
_entity.type
_entity.pdbx_description
1 polymer ?
#
loop_
_entity_poly.entity_id
_entity_poly.type
_entity_poly.pdbx_seq_one_letter_code
_entity_poly.pdbx_strand_id
1 'polypeptide(L)'
;MTEVDEKFPLNSVLQPLMEKVGLNSWTALSQSSGVSIKQLRRIRQGKIDDLKMSTLRQLATALHIGAPELLSALGQLPDPVTELRQEYDRLQLQFKEQHQELKEGFQRESLDQLESWLRYWPIAVAKVEQQANIKPSNLVKLVKPVEYLVQSWGLETIGAVGDRIPYDPQWHQLTQGIAEPGSLVTVVMPGYLYQQKLLFRAEVAID
;
A
#
# COMPACT_ATOMS: atom_id res chain seq x y z
N MET A 1 -16.68 -43.84 23.11
CA MET A 1 -17.79 -42.92 22.77
C MET A 1 -19.04 -43.51 23.34
N THR A 2 -19.67 -42.82 24.29
CA THR A 2 -20.90 -43.30 24.94
C THR A 2 -22.12 -42.83 24.15
N GLU A 3 -23.24 -43.56 24.23
CA GLU A 3 -24.55 -43.25 23.61
C GLU A 3 -25.08 -41.82 23.91
N VAL A 4 -24.51 -41.17 24.93
CA VAL A 4 -24.84 -39.80 25.36
C VAL A 4 -24.14 -38.73 24.52
N ASP A 5 -22.95 -39.03 23.97
CA ASP A 5 -22.15 -38.09 23.18
C ASP A 5 -22.75 -37.87 21.78
N GLU A 6 -23.33 -38.91 21.16
CA GLU A 6 -24.04 -38.79 19.87
C GLU A 6 -25.29 -37.90 19.97
N LYS A 7 -25.98 -37.95 21.10
CA LYS A 7 -27.22 -37.18 21.31
C LYS A 7 -26.98 -35.73 21.71
N PHE A 8 -25.78 -35.41 22.20
CA PHE A 8 -25.44 -34.10 22.75
C PHE A 8 -23.97 -33.72 22.45
N PRO A 9 -23.62 -33.44 21.18
CA PRO A 9 -22.24 -33.24 20.76
C PRO A 9 -21.56 -32.05 21.44
N LEU A 10 -22.31 -30.98 21.75
CA LEU A 10 -21.76 -29.77 22.38
C LEU A 10 -21.53 -29.91 23.90
N ASN A 11 -21.80 -31.07 24.50
CA ASN A 11 -21.38 -31.33 25.89
C ASN A 11 -19.84 -31.29 26.02
N SER A 12 -19.13 -31.81 25.02
CA SER A 12 -17.66 -31.84 24.97
C SER A 12 -17.01 -30.45 25.04
N VAL A 13 -17.72 -29.41 24.56
CA VAL A 13 -17.29 -28.02 24.59
C VAL A 13 -17.74 -27.33 25.88
N LEU A 14 -18.99 -27.53 26.27
CA LEU A 14 -19.60 -26.80 27.39
C LEU A 14 -19.17 -27.32 28.76
N GLN A 15 -18.92 -28.63 28.93
CA GLN A 15 -18.52 -29.19 30.22
C GLN A 15 -17.16 -28.66 30.71
N PRO A 16 -16.08 -28.62 29.90
CA PRO A 16 -14.82 -28.04 30.33
C PRO A 16 -14.93 -26.54 30.69
N LEU A 17 -15.79 -25.79 30.00
CA LEU A 17 -16.03 -24.37 30.31
C LEU A 17 -16.78 -24.20 31.63
N MET A 18 -17.74 -25.08 31.90
CA MET A 18 -18.48 -25.11 33.16
C MET A 18 -17.58 -25.49 34.35
N GLU A 19 -16.71 -26.49 34.20
CA GLU A 19 -15.77 -26.93 35.23
C GLU A 19 -14.79 -25.80 35.62
N LYS A 20 -14.30 -25.01 34.66
CA LYS A 20 -13.43 -23.85 34.92
C LYS A 20 -14.07 -22.78 35.80
N VAL A 21 -15.40 -22.69 35.78
CA VAL A 21 -16.19 -21.72 36.57
C VAL A 21 -16.82 -22.39 37.80
N GLY A 22 -16.53 -23.66 38.05
CA GLY A 22 -17.09 -24.42 39.18
C GLY A 22 -18.57 -24.79 39.04
N LEU A 23 -19.12 -24.75 37.82
CA LEU A 23 -20.50 -25.13 37.53
C LEU A 23 -20.61 -26.63 37.24
N ASN A 24 -20.93 -27.43 38.26
CA ASN A 24 -20.91 -28.90 38.13
C ASN A 24 -22.20 -29.52 37.58
N SER A 25 -23.19 -28.71 37.15
CA SER A 25 -24.44 -29.23 36.59
C SER A 25 -25.10 -28.28 35.59
N TRP A 26 -25.85 -28.86 34.64
CA TRP A 26 -26.64 -28.10 33.66
C TRP A 26 -27.73 -27.24 34.32
N THR A 27 -28.22 -27.67 35.49
CA THR A 27 -29.16 -26.92 36.30
C THR A 27 -28.50 -25.69 36.90
N ALA A 28 -27.26 -25.83 37.41
CA ALA A 28 -26.47 -24.71 37.90
C ALA A 28 -26.14 -23.71 36.79
N LEU A 29 -25.80 -24.17 35.58
CA LEU A 29 -25.62 -23.31 34.42
C LEU A 29 -26.91 -22.57 34.03
N SER A 30 -28.07 -23.25 34.07
CA SER A 30 -29.38 -22.63 33.80
C SER A 30 -29.70 -21.53 34.80
N GLN A 31 -29.44 -21.76 36.08
CA GLN A 31 -29.67 -20.78 37.15
C GLN A 31 -28.71 -19.58 37.05
N SER A 32 -27.44 -19.84 36.76
CA SER A 32 -26.41 -18.80 36.65
C SER A 32 -26.56 -17.94 35.39
N SER A 33 -26.93 -18.53 34.25
CA SER A 33 -27.10 -17.82 32.98
C SER A 33 -28.50 -17.24 32.75
N GLY A 34 -29.52 -17.71 33.48
CA GLY A 34 -30.92 -17.36 33.22
C GLY A 34 -31.49 -17.99 31.94
N VAL A 35 -30.73 -18.88 31.29
CA VAL A 35 -31.17 -19.61 30.08
C VAL A 35 -31.94 -20.86 30.49
N SER A 36 -33.11 -21.09 29.91
CA SER A 36 -33.95 -22.23 30.29
C SER A 36 -33.29 -23.58 29.95
N ILE A 37 -33.58 -24.60 30.76
CA ILE A 37 -33.09 -25.99 30.54
C ILE A 37 -33.48 -26.51 29.15
N LYS A 38 -34.64 -26.13 28.61
CA LYS A 38 -35.08 -26.50 27.26
C LYS A 38 -34.18 -25.89 26.18
N GLN A 39 -33.78 -24.61 26.34
CA GLN A 39 -32.85 -23.94 25.44
C GLN A 39 -31.44 -24.53 25.55
N LEU A 40 -30.94 -24.74 26.78
CA LEU A 40 -29.66 -25.43 27.01
C LEU A 40 -29.64 -26.83 26.37
N ARG A 41 -30.74 -27.58 26.45
CA ARG A 41 -30.85 -28.89 25.80
C ARG A 41 -30.76 -28.80 24.27
N ARG A 42 -31.36 -27.78 23.65
CA ARG A 42 -31.25 -27.55 22.19
C ARG A 42 -29.82 -27.20 21.77
N ILE A 43 -29.17 -26.34 22.55
CA ILE A 43 -27.77 -25.97 22.34
C ILE A 43 -26.89 -27.22 22.47
N ARG A 44 -27.04 -28.00 23.53
CA ARG A 44 -26.30 -29.26 23.72
C ARG A 44 -26.47 -30.24 22.55
N GLN A 45 -27.62 -30.23 21.87
CA GLN A 45 -27.91 -31.04 20.68
C GLN A 45 -27.30 -30.50 19.37
N GLY A 46 -26.54 -29.40 19.42
CA GLY A 46 -25.94 -28.77 18.23
C GLY A 46 -26.91 -27.87 17.45
N LYS A 47 -28.13 -27.63 17.94
CA LYS A 47 -29.12 -26.76 17.28
C LYS A 47 -28.88 -25.30 17.63
N ILE A 48 -27.82 -24.72 17.05
CA ILE A 48 -27.34 -23.36 17.33
C ILE A 48 -27.79 -22.32 16.29
N ASP A 49 -28.39 -22.71 15.17
CA ASP A 49 -28.80 -21.80 14.09
C ASP A 49 -29.85 -20.76 14.54
N ASP A 50 -30.76 -21.15 15.46
CA ASP A 50 -31.79 -20.28 16.02
C ASP A 50 -31.34 -19.54 17.30
N LEU A 51 -30.04 -19.57 17.63
CA LEU A 51 -29.56 -19.03 18.89
C LEU A 51 -29.64 -17.50 18.91
N LYS A 52 -30.50 -16.95 19.78
CA LYS A 52 -30.58 -15.51 20.00
C LYS A 52 -29.28 -14.99 20.63
N MET A 53 -28.78 -13.86 20.13
CA MET A 53 -27.59 -13.19 20.67
C MET A 53 -27.72 -12.83 22.16
N SER A 54 -28.94 -12.60 22.65
CA SER A 54 -29.20 -12.39 24.08
C SER A 54 -28.88 -13.63 24.92
N THR A 55 -29.25 -14.82 24.44
CA THR A 55 -28.96 -16.11 25.09
C THR A 55 -27.47 -16.43 25.06
N LEU A 56 -26.79 -16.08 23.97
CA LEU A 56 -25.35 -16.23 23.86
C LEU A 56 -24.61 -15.35 24.89
N ARG A 57 -25.00 -14.07 25.01
CA ARG A 57 -24.43 -13.17 26.03
C ARG A 57 -24.68 -13.67 27.45
N GLN A 58 -25.88 -14.16 27.73
CA GLN A 58 -26.24 -14.73 29.03
C GLN A 58 -25.36 -15.91 29.42
N LEU A 59 -25.07 -16.82 28.48
CA LEU A 59 -24.16 -17.94 28.71
C LEU A 59 -22.71 -17.49 28.83
N ALA A 60 -22.27 -16.54 27.99
CA ALA A 60 -20.92 -15.99 28.01
C ALA A 60 -20.62 -15.33 29.38
N THR A 61 -21.56 -14.55 29.91
CA THR A 61 -21.45 -13.95 31.24
C THR A 61 -21.36 -15.00 32.35
N ALA A 62 -22.20 -16.04 32.31
CA ALA A 62 -22.18 -17.11 33.31
C ALA A 62 -20.94 -18.00 33.24
N LEU A 63 -20.33 -18.14 32.06
CA LEU A 63 -19.12 -18.91 31.82
C LEU A 63 -17.84 -18.04 31.89
N HIS A 64 -17.96 -16.75 32.23
CA HIS A 64 -16.85 -15.79 32.31
C HIS A 64 -15.93 -15.76 31.06
N ILE A 65 -16.52 -15.90 29.87
CA ILE A 65 -15.81 -15.79 28.58
C ILE A 65 -16.48 -14.77 27.67
N GLY A 66 -15.79 -14.29 26.64
CA GLY A 66 -16.37 -13.38 25.66
C GLY A 66 -17.49 -14.04 24.85
N ALA A 67 -18.53 -13.27 24.51
CA ALA A 67 -19.54 -13.70 23.53
C ALA A 67 -18.92 -14.24 22.20
N PRO A 68 -17.96 -13.56 21.55
CA PRO A 68 -17.33 -14.09 20.33
C PRO A 68 -16.56 -15.40 20.61
N GLU A 69 -15.88 -15.52 21.74
CA GLU A 69 -15.15 -16.75 22.11
C GLU A 69 -16.10 -17.93 22.35
N LEU A 70 -17.23 -17.70 23.04
CA LEU A 70 -18.26 -18.72 23.22
C LEU A 70 -18.89 -19.13 21.88
N LEU A 71 -19.10 -18.18 20.96
CA LEU A 71 -19.62 -18.49 19.63
C LEU A 71 -18.65 -19.38 18.84
N SER A 72 -17.36 -19.05 18.84
CA SER A 72 -16.31 -19.85 18.20
C SER A 72 -16.10 -21.22 18.86
N ALA A 73 -16.37 -21.33 20.16
CA ALA A 73 -16.34 -22.62 20.84
C ALA A 73 -17.56 -23.49 20.47
N LEU A 74 -18.75 -22.89 20.37
CA LEU A 74 -20.01 -23.59 20.08
C LEU A 74 -20.17 -23.97 18.61
N GLY A 75 -19.70 -23.12 17.70
CA GLY A 75 -19.59 -23.43 16.28
C GLY A 75 -18.14 -23.71 15.95
N GLN A 76 -17.76 -24.96 15.70
CA GLN A 76 -16.55 -25.30 14.94
C GLN A 76 -16.69 -24.79 13.50
N LEU A 77 -16.88 -23.48 13.35
CA LEU A 77 -16.86 -22.75 12.11
C LEU A 77 -15.46 -22.12 12.04
N PRO A 78 -14.71 -22.30 10.96
CA PRO A 78 -13.52 -21.49 10.73
C PRO A 78 -13.94 -20.03 10.84
N ASP A 79 -13.33 -19.31 11.78
CA ASP A 79 -13.67 -17.91 12.03
C ASP A 79 -13.30 -17.11 10.78
N PRO A 80 -14.28 -16.61 10.00
CA PRO A 80 -14.01 -15.88 8.77
C PRO A 80 -13.15 -14.64 9.03
N VAL A 81 -13.18 -14.13 10.27
CA VAL A 81 -12.35 -13.00 10.70
C VAL A 81 -10.88 -13.40 10.82
N THR A 82 -10.58 -14.65 11.19
CA THR A 82 -9.20 -15.13 11.29
C THR A 82 -8.62 -15.44 9.92
N GLU A 83 -9.37 -16.08 9.03
CA GLU A 83 -8.96 -16.30 7.63
C GLU A 83 -8.76 -14.98 6.89
N LEU A 84 -9.67 -14.01 7.07
CA LEU A 84 -9.54 -12.69 6.46
C LEU A 84 -8.33 -11.91 6.98
N ARG A 85 -7.98 -12.04 8.26
CA ARG A 85 -6.76 -11.42 8.83
C ARG A 85 -5.50 -12.03 8.23
N GLN A 86 -5.45 -13.36 8.09
CA GLN A 86 -4.31 -14.04 7.48
C GLN A 86 -4.12 -13.64 6.02
N GLU A 87 -5.20 -13.57 5.25
CA GLU A 87 -5.14 -13.09 3.85
C GLU A 87 -4.75 -11.61 3.75
N TYR A 88 -5.21 -10.78 4.68
CA TYR A 88 -4.78 -9.38 4.75
C TYR A 88 -3.27 -9.26 5.03
N ASP A 89 -2.75 -9.99 6.02
CA ASP A 89 -1.33 -9.96 6.38
C ASP A 89 -0.47 -10.49 5.22
N ARG A 90 -0.92 -11.54 4.55
CA ARG A 90 -0.29 -12.08 3.34
C ARG A 90 -0.24 -11.04 2.23
N LEU A 91 -1.35 -10.35 1.95
CA LEU A 91 -1.42 -9.35 0.89
C LEU A 91 -0.54 -8.13 1.22
N GLN A 92 -0.47 -7.73 2.49
CA GLN A 92 0.46 -6.69 2.93
C GLN A 92 1.93 -7.07 2.68
N LEU A 93 2.29 -8.32 2.96
CA LEU A 93 3.66 -8.80 2.70
C LEU A 93 3.95 -8.80 1.20
N GLN A 94 3.05 -9.33 0.38
CA GLN A 94 3.18 -9.34 -1.08
C GLN A 94 3.33 -7.92 -1.65
N PHE A 95 2.55 -6.96 -1.14
CA PHE A 95 2.67 -5.57 -1.59
C PHE A 95 4.05 -4.97 -1.28
N LYS A 96 4.61 -5.28 -0.09
CA LYS A 96 5.96 -4.83 0.28
C LYS A 96 7.03 -5.44 -0.62
N GLU A 97 6.92 -6.74 -0.90
CA GLU A 97 7.84 -7.46 -1.79
C GLU A 97 7.78 -6.90 -3.21
N GLN A 98 6.58 -6.77 -3.79
CA GLN A 98 6.38 -6.18 -5.13
C GLN A 98 6.94 -4.76 -5.22
N HIS A 99 6.70 -3.93 -4.21
CA HIS A 99 7.24 -2.57 -4.18
C HIS A 99 8.79 -2.57 -4.16
N GLN A 100 9.39 -3.48 -3.40
CA GLN A 100 10.84 -3.63 -3.35
C GLN A 100 11.40 -4.13 -4.69
N GLU A 101 10.77 -5.12 -5.31
CA GLU A 101 11.14 -5.64 -6.63
C GLU A 101 11.07 -4.55 -7.71
N LEU A 102 10.00 -3.76 -7.73
CA LEU A 102 9.85 -2.63 -8.66
C LEU A 102 10.95 -1.60 -8.45
N LYS A 103 11.26 -1.26 -7.19
CA LYS A 103 12.33 -0.31 -6.86
C LYS A 103 13.70 -0.81 -7.32
N GLU A 104 14.00 -2.07 -7.08
CA GLU A 104 15.26 -2.68 -7.52
C GLU A 104 15.36 -2.78 -9.03
N GLY A 105 14.27 -3.17 -9.71
CA GLY A 105 14.19 -3.21 -11.17
C GLY A 105 14.46 -1.83 -11.77
N PHE A 106 13.78 -0.81 -11.26
CA PHE A 106 14.01 0.58 -11.66
C PHE A 106 15.46 1.04 -11.46
N GLN A 107 16.08 0.69 -10.32
CA GLN A 107 17.47 1.04 -10.06
C GLN A 107 18.43 0.38 -11.05
N ARG A 108 18.23 -0.92 -11.35
CA ARG A 108 19.07 -1.64 -12.31
C ARG A 108 18.93 -1.07 -13.72
N GLU A 109 17.70 -0.86 -14.18
CA GLU A 109 17.44 -0.27 -15.50
C GLU A 109 18.04 1.14 -15.63
N SER A 110 17.92 1.95 -14.57
CA SER A 110 18.53 3.28 -14.54
C SER A 110 20.06 3.20 -14.60
N LEU A 111 20.68 2.26 -13.88
CA LEU A 111 22.13 2.05 -13.91
C LEU A 111 22.63 1.57 -15.27
N ASP A 112 21.88 0.70 -15.95
CA ASP A 112 22.21 0.21 -17.29
C ASP A 112 22.21 1.37 -18.29
N GLN A 113 21.20 2.24 -18.24
CA GLN A 113 21.17 3.44 -19.09
C GLN A 113 22.32 4.40 -18.74
N LEU A 114 22.65 4.55 -17.46
CA LEU A 114 23.70 5.46 -16.99
C LEU A 114 25.13 4.87 -17.09
N GLU A 115 25.33 3.65 -17.59
CA GLU A 115 26.65 2.99 -17.60
C GLU A 115 27.73 3.86 -18.26
N SER A 116 27.42 4.42 -19.43
CA SER A 116 28.35 5.28 -20.15
C SER A 116 28.68 6.55 -19.36
N TRP A 117 27.68 7.17 -18.73
CA TRP A 117 27.93 8.34 -17.89
C TRP A 117 28.82 7.97 -16.69
N LEU A 118 28.49 6.90 -15.96
CA LEU A 118 29.26 6.42 -14.81
C LEU A 118 30.73 6.11 -15.16
N ARG A 119 30.97 5.55 -16.34
CA ARG A 119 32.32 5.18 -16.80
C ARG A 119 33.16 6.40 -17.17
N TYR A 120 32.56 7.38 -17.87
CA TYR A 120 33.33 8.44 -18.52
C TYR A 120 33.26 9.79 -17.79
N TRP A 121 32.26 10.03 -16.94
CA TRP A 121 32.14 11.26 -16.17
C TRP A 121 33.34 11.49 -15.23
N PRO A 122 33.82 10.53 -14.43
CA PRO A 122 34.99 10.73 -13.58
C PRO A 122 36.26 11.08 -14.37
N ILE A 123 36.41 10.52 -15.57
CA ILE A 123 37.54 10.84 -16.47
C ILE A 123 37.45 12.29 -16.96
N ALA A 124 36.24 12.76 -17.28
CA ALA A 124 36.03 14.14 -17.68
C ALA A 124 36.36 15.11 -16.54
N VAL A 125 35.91 14.81 -15.31
CA VAL A 125 36.21 15.62 -14.10
C VAL A 125 37.72 15.71 -13.89
N ALA A 126 38.43 14.59 -13.87
CA ALA A 126 39.88 14.58 -13.68
C ALA A 126 40.63 15.41 -14.74
N LYS A 127 40.16 15.39 -15.99
CA LYS A 127 40.75 16.20 -17.07
C LYS A 127 40.50 17.70 -16.88
N VAL A 128 39.32 18.10 -16.40
CA VAL A 128 39.03 19.51 -16.09
C VAL A 128 39.91 19.99 -14.94
N GLU A 129 40.04 19.21 -13.88
CA GLU A 129 40.89 19.55 -12.72
C GLU A 129 42.37 19.69 -13.10
N GLN A 130 42.83 18.86 -14.03
CA GLN A 130 44.18 18.95 -14.59
C GLN A 130 44.35 20.07 -15.62
N GLN A 131 43.34 20.94 -15.80
CA GLN A 131 43.30 21.99 -16.82
C GLN A 131 43.59 21.47 -18.23
N ALA A 132 43.30 20.19 -18.48
CA ALA A 132 43.48 19.58 -19.78
C ALA A 132 42.38 20.03 -20.73
N ASN A 133 42.72 20.19 -22.01
CA ASN A 133 41.75 20.59 -23.02
C ASN A 133 40.74 19.46 -23.27
N ILE A 134 39.45 19.74 -23.04
CA ILE A 134 38.33 18.85 -23.34
C ILE A 134 37.49 19.50 -24.42
N LYS A 135 37.24 18.76 -25.50
CA LYS A 135 36.30 19.21 -26.54
C LYS A 135 34.90 19.34 -25.92
N PRO A 136 34.22 20.51 -26.01
CA PRO A 136 32.87 20.70 -25.46
C PRO A 136 31.86 19.65 -25.94
N SER A 137 32.01 19.18 -27.19
CA SER A 137 31.19 18.09 -27.73
C SER A 137 31.24 16.79 -26.93
N ASN A 138 32.34 16.53 -26.21
CA ASN A 138 32.47 15.35 -25.36
C ASN A 138 31.63 15.49 -24.10
N LEU A 139 31.51 16.70 -23.54
CA LEU A 139 30.65 16.96 -22.39
C LEU A 139 29.18 16.73 -22.73
N VAL A 140 28.74 17.21 -23.90
CA VAL A 140 27.36 16.97 -24.39
C VAL A 140 27.06 15.47 -24.51
N LYS A 141 28.00 14.68 -25.06
CA LYS A 141 27.82 13.22 -25.17
C LYS A 141 27.69 12.51 -23.82
N LEU A 142 28.31 13.03 -22.77
CA LEU A 142 28.22 12.46 -21.42
C LEU A 142 26.85 12.70 -20.79
N VAL A 143 26.15 13.77 -21.16
CA VAL A 143 24.85 14.12 -20.58
C VAL A 143 23.69 13.39 -21.25
N LYS A 144 23.86 12.95 -22.51
CA LYS A 144 22.81 12.22 -23.26
C LYS A 144 22.13 11.07 -22.51
N PRO A 145 22.84 10.17 -21.81
CA PRO A 145 22.19 9.09 -21.06
C PRO A 145 21.25 9.61 -19.97
N VAL A 146 21.59 10.74 -19.34
CA VAL A 146 20.74 11.39 -18.34
C VAL A 146 19.51 12.01 -19.00
N GLU A 147 19.68 12.67 -20.15
CA GLU A 147 18.56 13.24 -20.92
C GLU A 147 17.56 12.15 -21.33
N TYR A 148 18.04 11.02 -21.87
CA TYR A 148 17.18 9.91 -22.25
C TYR A 148 16.46 9.29 -21.06
N LEU A 149 17.16 9.11 -19.94
CA LEU A 149 16.57 8.55 -18.72
C LEU A 149 15.41 9.42 -18.23
N VAL A 150 15.63 10.73 -18.14
CA VAL A 150 14.63 11.68 -17.64
C VAL A 150 13.46 11.84 -18.63
N GLN A 151 13.72 11.80 -19.93
CA GLN A 151 12.67 11.73 -20.96
C GLN A 151 11.84 10.44 -20.85
N SER A 152 12.47 9.30 -20.59
CA SER A 152 11.78 8.01 -20.42
C SER A 152 10.80 8.00 -19.24
N TRP A 153 11.03 8.85 -18.23
CA TRP A 153 10.13 9.03 -17.10
C TRP A 153 8.94 9.95 -17.39
N GLY A 154 8.87 10.51 -18.61
CA GLY A 154 7.81 11.43 -19.05
C GLY A 154 8.12 12.89 -18.76
N LEU A 155 9.41 13.27 -18.70
CA LEU A 155 9.79 14.68 -18.70
C LEU A 155 9.83 15.22 -20.15
N GLU A 156 9.11 16.30 -20.39
CA GLU A 156 9.04 16.98 -21.69
C GLU A 156 9.52 18.43 -21.56
N THR A 157 10.21 18.93 -22.58
CA THR A 157 10.74 20.30 -22.60
C THR A 157 9.72 21.30 -23.16
N ILE A 158 9.59 22.46 -22.51
CA ILE A 158 8.83 23.61 -23.02
C ILE A 158 9.80 24.48 -23.82
N GLY A 159 9.95 24.15 -25.11
CA GLY A 159 10.89 24.79 -26.04
C GLY A 159 12.37 24.45 -25.78
N ALA A 160 13.20 24.61 -26.81
CA ALA A 160 14.65 24.53 -26.70
C ALA A 160 15.28 25.93 -26.57
N VAL A 161 16.48 26.01 -26.01
CA VAL A 161 17.22 27.29 -25.90
C VAL A 161 17.38 27.90 -27.29
N GLY A 162 16.99 29.17 -27.42
CA GLY A 162 17.02 29.92 -28.68
C GLY A 162 15.79 29.73 -29.56
N ASP A 163 14.84 28.87 -29.19
CA ASP A 163 13.57 28.75 -29.92
C ASP A 163 12.77 30.05 -29.80
N ARG A 164 12.14 30.43 -30.91
CA ARG A 164 11.18 31.55 -30.97
C ARG A 164 9.77 31.00 -30.94
N ILE A 165 9.09 31.22 -29.83
CA ILE A 165 7.75 30.67 -29.59
C ILE A 165 6.76 31.78 -29.18
N PRO A 166 5.47 31.63 -29.47
CA PRO A 166 4.45 32.54 -28.95
C PRO A 166 4.44 32.51 -27.42
N TYR A 167 4.43 33.68 -26.79
CA TYR A 167 4.42 33.82 -25.35
C TYR A 167 3.10 33.32 -24.77
N ASP A 168 3.17 32.34 -23.87
CA ASP A 168 2.04 31.88 -23.07
C ASP A 168 2.40 32.03 -21.58
N PRO A 169 1.75 32.94 -20.82
CA PRO A 169 2.00 33.11 -19.39
C PRO A 169 1.77 31.86 -18.53
N GLN A 170 1.07 30.84 -19.03
CA GLN A 170 0.89 29.57 -18.33
C GLN A 170 2.19 28.77 -18.30
N TRP A 171 2.90 28.75 -19.43
CA TRP A 171 4.09 27.90 -19.66
C TRP A 171 5.41 28.67 -19.60
N HIS A 172 5.36 29.99 -19.77
CA HIS A 172 6.53 30.85 -19.89
C HIS A 172 6.59 31.91 -18.79
N GLN A 173 7.82 32.32 -18.47
CA GLN A 173 8.13 33.39 -17.54
C GLN A 173 9.09 34.37 -18.22
N LEU A 174 8.67 35.63 -18.33
CA LEU A 174 9.52 36.68 -18.89
C LEU A 174 10.67 36.97 -17.92
N THR A 175 11.89 36.95 -18.44
CA THR A 175 13.09 37.34 -17.68
C THR A 175 13.14 38.85 -17.45
N GLN A 176 12.68 39.64 -18.44
CA GLN A 176 12.59 41.08 -18.41
C GLN A 176 11.43 41.59 -19.29
N GLY A 177 10.92 42.78 -18.95
CA GLY A 177 9.89 43.46 -19.74
C GLY A 177 8.47 42.89 -19.57
N ILE A 178 7.59 43.33 -20.47
CA ILE A 178 6.17 42.92 -20.53
C ILE A 178 5.88 42.51 -21.97
N ALA A 179 5.32 41.32 -22.18
CA ALA A 179 4.87 40.84 -23.48
C ALA A 179 3.40 40.46 -23.41
N GLU A 180 2.65 40.79 -24.45
CA GLU A 180 1.26 40.33 -24.60
C GLU A 180 1.24 38.84 -24.94
N PRO A 181 0.27 38.05 -24.44
CA PRO A 181 0.09 36.66 -24.85
C PRO A 181 0.06 36.53 -26.38
N GLY A 182 0.82 35.58 -26.91
CA GLY A 182 1.01 35.36 -28.34
C GLY A 182 2.16 36.15 -28.97
N SER A 183 2.77 37.12 -28.28
CA SER A 183 3.98 37.81 -28.75
C SER A 183 5.14 36.84 -28.92
N LEU A 184 5.95 36.98 -29.97
CA LEU A 184 7.14 36.13 -30.12
C LEU A 184 8.17 36.46 -29.05
N VAL A 185 8.64 35.42 -28.36
CA VAL A 185 9.67 35.48 -27.34
C VAL A 185 10.70 34.38 -27.60
N THR A 186 11.94 34.63 -27.19
CA THR A 186 13.05 33.68 -27.32
C THR A 186 13.26 32.93 -26.01
N VAL A 187 13.33 31.60 -26.07
CA VAL A 187 13.61 30.75 -24.90
C VAL A 187 15.05 30.92 -24.45
N VAL A 188 15.24 31.45 -23.24
CA VAL A 188 16.54 31.60 -22.58
C VAL A 188 16.86 30.34 -21.77
N MET A 189 15.88 29.83 -21.01
CA MET A 189 16.00 28.55 -20.31
C MET A 189 14.77 27.67 -20.56
N PRO A 190 14.94 26.39 -20.91
CA PRO A 190 13.83 25.49 -21.15
C PRO A 190 12.99 25.30 -19.90
N GLY A 191 11.67 25.31 -20.07
CA GLY A 191 10.75 24.83 -19.05
C GLY A 191 10.59 23.32 -19.16
N TYR A 192 9.88 22.72 -18.20
CA TYR A 192 9.65 21.29 -18.21
C TYR A 192 8.24 20.92 -17.74
N LEU A 193 7.69 19.88 -18.36
CA LEU A 193 6.49 19.17 -17.92
C LEU A 193 6.90 17.81 -17.40
N TYR A 194 6.32 17.37 -16.29
CA TYR A 194 6.40 15.99 -15.82
C TYR A 194 5.01 15.38 -15.91
N GLN A 195 4.84 14.34 -16.74
CA GLN A 195 3.55 13.70 -16.98
C GLN A 195 2.44 14.72 -17.32
N GLN A 196 2.75 15.63 -18.26
CA GLN A 196 1.87 16.72 -18.71
C GLN A 196 1.55 17.79 -17.65
N LYS A 197 2.12 17.71 -16.45
CA LYS A 197 1.99 18.75 -15.41
C LYS A 197 3.19 19.67 -15.44
N LEU A 198 2.94 20.97 -15.35
CA LEU A 198 3.99 21.98 -15.26
C LEU A 198 4.91 21.69 -14.08
N LEU A 199 6.18 21.44 -14.37
CA LEU A 199 7.24 21.36 -13.36
C LEU A 199 7.89 22.73 -13.18
N PHE A 200 8.41 23.30 -14.27
CA PHE A 200 8.98 24.65 -14.31
C PHE A 200 8.59 25.36 -15.60
N ARG A 201 8.31 26.66 -15.51
CA ARG A 201 8.08 27.49 -16.70
C ARG A 201 9.38 27.71 -17.46
N ALA A 202 9.27 27.85 -18.77
CA ALA A 202 10.41 28.28 -19.58
C ALA A 202 10.70 29.75 -19.31
N GLU A 203 11.96 30.10 -19.08
CA GLU A 203 12.34 31.50 -19.03
C GLU A 203 12.56 32.01 -20.44
N VAL A 204 11.87 33.10 -20.77
CA VAL A 204 11.85 33.66 -22.11
C VAL A 204 12.22 35.15 -22.05
N ALA A 205 12.86 35.63 -23.10
CA ALA A 205 13.16 37.05 -23.29
C ALA A 205 12.34 37.59 -24.46
N ILE A 206 11.93 38.84 -24.34
CA ILE A 206 11.39 39.58 -25.48
C ILE A 206 12.56 39.85 -26.43
N ASP A 207 12.33 39.66 -27.72
CA ASP A 207 13.28 40.05 -28.76
C ASP A 207 13.48 41.58 -28.81
#